data_AF-A0A6M5YWC4-F1
#
_entry.id   AF-A0A6M5YWC4-F1
#
_cell.length_a   1.000
_cell.length_b   1.000
_cell.length_c   1.000
_cell.angle_alpha   90.00
_cell.angle_beta   90.00
_cell.angle_gamma   90.00
#
_symmetry.space_group_name_H-M   'P 1'
#
loop_
_entity.id
_entity.type
_entity.pdbx_description
1 polymer ?
#
loop_
_entity_poly.entity_id
_entity_poly.type
_entity_poly.pdbx_seq_one_letter_code
_entity_poly.pdbx_strand_id
1 'polypeptide(L)'
;MRLSFRRVEKFVVLATLATVVVVGALRLGVGRFLSSTQGKAMVANRLGSALGMPVEVSEINVGDASSSFRFRVMDPADPKAEVLNVTSASADVSAADLVTGRVAPSALKLSGASLTLRVAPDGQVLTPLPPLPGGSGPVPTVIIQNGSVSISQAGRPPFALHGINLKLEPAGPIIALSGDVNDPKWGAWTVRGEVLRDTRTGWVELESRNAPLDAPLLASVPFVPQNLFDEVMSTDRAAVVVRLSVSSDRDVLPAVEIRQTRRIFGIPVEATIRLAPTSDSYLLVPLP
;
A
#
# COMPACT_ATOMS: atom_id res chain seq x y z
N MET A 1 -43.47 -51.58 -14.94
CA MET A 1 -43.58 -50.60 -13.84
C MET A 1 -43.30 -49.21 -14.42
N ARG A 2 -44.33 -48.47 -14.86
CA ARG A 2 -44.17 -47.13 -15.46
C ARG A 2 -44.00 -46.11 -14.33
N LEU A 3 -42.78 -45.67 -14.07
CA LEU A 3 -42.51 -44.56 -13.16
C LEU A 3 -43.20 -43.30 -13.70
N SER A 4 -44.11 -42.74 -12.90
CA SER A 4 -44.85 -41.51 -13.20
C SER A 4 -43.88 -40.32 -13.23
N PHE A 5 -43.56 -39.82 -14.43
CA PHE A 5 -42.70 -38.65 -14.66
C PHE A 5 -43.14 -37.41 -13.86
N ARG A 6 -44.44 -37.25 -13.59
CA ARG A 6 -45.00 -36.16 -12.79
C ARG A 6 -44.58 -36.15 -11.31
N ARG A 7 -44.19 -37.30 -10.76
CA ARG A 7 -43.67 -37.36 -9.37
C ARG A 7 -42.21 -36.95 -9.32
N VAL A 8 -41.40 -37.37 -10.30
CA VAL A 8 -39.98 -37.02 -10.38
C VAL A 8 -39.79 -35.51 -10.52
N GLU A 9 -40.61 -34.86 -11.36
CA GLU A 9 -40.56 -33.40 -11.55
C GLU A 9 -40.84 -32.63 -10.26
N LYS A 10 -41.85 -33.03 -9.47
CA LYS A 10 -42.15 -32.40 -8.18
C LYS A 10 -41.04 -32.61 -7.15
N PHE A 11 -40.42 -33.78 -7.12
CA PHE A 11 -39.29 -34.05 -6.23
C PHE A 11 -38.05 -33.24 -6.60
N VAL A 12 -37.76 -33.08 -7.90
CA VAL A 12 -36.64 -32.25 -8.36
C VAL A 12 -36.86 -30.78 -8.01
N VAL A 13 -38.07 -30.24 -8.22
CA VAL A 13 -38.39 -28.85 -7.85
C VAL A 13 -38.27 -28.64 -6.33
N LEU A 14 -38.77 -29.59 -5.52
CA LEU A 14 -38.73 -29.47 -4.06
C LEU A 14 -37.31 -29.62 -3.51
N ALA A 15 -36.50 -30.52 -4.08
CA ALA A 15 -35.09 -30.67 -3.71
C ALA A 15 -34.27 -29.44 -4.11
N THR A 16 -34.54 -28.86 -5.27
CA THR A 16 -33.90 -27.61 -5.71
C THR A 16 -34.26 -26.45 -4.77
N LEU A 17 -35.55 -26.29 -4.44
CA LEU A 17 -36.02 -25.26 -3.51
C LEU A 17 -35.38 -25.43 -2.12
N ALA A 18 -35.35 -26.65 -1.58
CA ALA A 18 -34.73 -26.95 -0.30
C ALA A 18 -33.23 -26.62 -0.32
N THR A 19 -32.54 -26.92 -1.41
CA THR A 19 -31.12 -26.59 -1.59
C THR A 19 -30.92 -25.07 -1.60
N VAL A 20 -31.74 -24.31 -2.33
CA VAL A 20 -31.66 -22.84 -2.34
C VAL A 20 -31.90 -22.26 -0.95
N VAL A 21 -32.88 -22.77 -0.20
CA VAL A 21 -33.17 -22.32 1.17
C VAL A 21 -32.02 -22.63 2.12
N VAL A 22 -31.47 -23.85 2.08
CA VAL A 22 -30.33 -24.24 2.94
C VAL A 22 -29.09 -23.41 2.61
N VAL A 23 -28.78 -23.22 1.32
CA VAL A 23 -27.67 -22.37 0.88
C VAL A 23 -27.89 -20.92 1.32
N GLY A 24 -29.11 -20.39 1.18
CA GLY A 24 -29.48 -19.05 1.65
C GLY A 24 -29.33 -18.89 3.17
N ALA A 25 -29.81 -19.86 3.95
CA ALA A 25 -29.69 -19.85 5.42
C ALA A 25 -28.23 -19.96 5.89
N LEU A 26 -27.42 -20.81 5.24
CA LEU A 26 -25.98 -20.89 5.50
C LEU A 26 -25.27 -19.57 5.21
N ARG A 27 -25.60 -18.91 4.09
CA ARG A 27 -25.03 -17.60 3.74
C ARG A 27 -25.39 -16.53 4.79
N LEU A 28 -26.66 -16.44 5.17
CA LEU A 28 -27.12 -15.51 6.21
C LEU A 28 -26.45 -15.82 7.56
N GLY A 29 -26.29 -17.10 7.90
CA GLY A 29 -25.61 -17.54 9.11
C GLY A 29 -24.13 -17.16 9.14
N VAL A 30 -23.40 -17.39 8.05
CA VAL A 30 -21.97 -17.01 7.94
C VAL A 30 -21.79 -15.51 7.99
N GLY A 31 -22.60 -14.72 7.26
CA GLY A 31 -22.54 -13.26 7.32
C GLY A 31 -22.84 -12.72 8.73
N ARG A 32 -23.82 -13.30 9.42
CA ARG A 32 -24.15 -12.93 10.82
C ARG A 32 -23.06 -13.36 11.80
N PHE A 33 -22.43 -14.51 11.59
CA PHE A 33 -21.32 -14.96 12.42
C PHE A 33 -20.06 -14.10 12.21
N LEU A 34 -19.71 -13.77 10.97
CA LEU A 34 -18.55 -12.93 10.66
C LEU A 34 -18.73 -11.49 11.16
N SER A 35 -19.95 -10.97 11.17
CA SER A 35 -20.25 -9.68 11.78
C SER A 35 -20.29 -9.71 13.32
N SER A 36 -20.31 -10.88 13.95
CA SER A 36 -20.22 -11.03 15.41
C SER A 36 -18.83 -10.72 15.95
N THR A 37 -18.73 -10.42 17.25
CA THR A 37 -17.46 -10.16 17.94
C THR A 37 -16.47 -11.31 17.79
N GLN A 38 -16.95 -12.56 17.81
CA GLN A 38 -16.10 -13.75 17.65
C GLN A 38 -15.56 -13.88 16.22
N GLY A 39 -16.40 -13.63 15.22
CA GLY A 39 -16.00 -13.63 13.81
C GLY A 39 -14.94 -12.56 13.52
N LYS A 40 -15.17 -11.33 14.02
CA LYS A 40 -14.18 -10.24 13.94
C LYS A 40 -12.87 -10.60 14.62
N ALA A 41 -12.90 -11.20 15.81
CA ALA A 41 -11.70 -11.64 16.53
C ALA A 41 -10.92 -12.73 15.75
N MET A 42 -11.62 -13.65 15.08
CA MET A 42 -10.98 -14.68 14.26
C MET A 42 -10.27 -14.08 13.04
N VAL A 43 -10.91 -13.13 12.34
CA VAL A 43 -10.29 -12.42 11.21
C VAL A 43 -9.13 -11.56 11.67
N ALA A 44 -9.30 -10.82 12.77
CA ALA A 44 -8.25 -10.03 13.42
C ALA A 44 -7.04 -10.89 13.77
N ASN A 45 -7.23 -12.05 14.40
CA ASN A 45 -6.14 -12.95 14.76
C ASN A 45 -5.41 -13.51 13.53
N ARG A 46 -6.12 -13.85 12.46
CA ARG A 46 -5.50 -14.33 11.21
C ARG A 46 -4.72 -13.22 10.50
N LEU A 47 -5.31 -12.03 10.37
CA LEU A 47 -4.63 -10.87 9.81
C LEU A 47 -3.42 -10.49 10.65
N GLY A 48 -3.55 -10.50 11.97
CA GLY A 48 -2.45 -10.18 12.88
C GLY A 48 -1.33 -11.21 12.86
N SER A 49 -1.66 -12.50 12.71
CA SER A 49 -0.65 -13.54 12.51
C SER A 49 0.09 -13.39 11.18
N ALA A 50 -0.63 -13.00 10.11
CA ALA A 50 -0.04 -12.79 8.79
C ALA A 50 0.82 -11.51 8.73
N LEU A 51 0.37 -10.43 9.37
CA LEU A 51 1.05 -9.14 9.43
C LEU A 51 2.08 -9.06 10.56
N GLY A 52 2.14 -10.06 11.45
CA GLY A 52 2.99 -10.04 12.64
C GLY A 52 2.70 -8.89 13.61
N MET A 53 1.49 -8.30 13.56
CA MET A 53 1.12 -7.10 14.32
C MET A 53 -0.31 -7.23 14.87
N PRO A 54 -0.65 -6.56 15.99
CA PRO A 54 -2.02 -6.53 16.48
C PRO A 54 -2.96 -5.83 15.48
N VAL A 55 -4.05 -6.49 15.12
CA VAL A 55 -5.06 -5.98 14.18
C VAL A 55 -6.41 -5.91 14.87
N GLU A 56 -7.13 -4.80 14.65
CA GLU A 56 -8.53 -4.69 15.03
C GLU A 56 -9.40 -4.58 13.77
N VAL A 57 -10.44 -5.41 13.71
CA VAL A 57 -11.43 -5.38 12.62
C VAL A 57 -12.70 -4.74 13.14
N SER A 58 -13.05 -3.58 12.58
CA SER A 58 -14.20 -2.79 13.04
C SER A 58 -15.49 -3.25 12.36
N GLU A 59 -15.43 -3.56 11.08
CA GLU A 59 -16.59 -3.87 10.25
C GLU A 59 -16.26 -4.96 9.22
N ILE A 60 -17.19 -5.89 9.00
CA ILE A 60 -17.09 -6.94 7.98
C ILE A 60 -18.45 -7.00 7.28
N ASN A 61 -18.44 -6.90 5.96
CA ASN A 61 -19.60 -7.07 5.10
C ASN A 61 -19.27 -8.09 4.00
N VAL A 62 -20.09 -9.14 3.89
CA VAL A 62 -19.88 -10.25 2.94
C VAL A 62 -20.99 -10.19 1.90
N GLY A 63 -20.63 -9.83 0.68
CA GLY A 63 -21.53 -9.87 -0.48
C GLY A 63 -21.39 -11.18 -1.27
N ASP A 64 -22.26 -11.36 -2.27
CA ASP A 64 -22.29 -12.59 -3.09
C ASP A 64 -21.03 -12.81 -3.94
N ALA A 65 -20.34 -11.73 -4.34
CA ALA A 65 -19.14 -11.79 -5.21
C ALA A 65 -17.89 -11.14 -4.61
N SER A 66 -18.02 -10.39 -3.51
CA SER A 66 -16.88 -9.74 -2.86
C SER A 66 -17.16 -9.58 -1.38
N SER A 67 -16.11 -9.69 -0.57
CA SER A 67 -16.17 -9.38 0.86
C SER A 67 -15.43 -8.08 1.10
N SER A 68 -16.04 -7.16 1.85
CA SER A 68 -15.40 -5.93 2.31
C SER A 68 -15.23 -5.90 3.83
N PHE A 69 -14.13 -5.30 4.30
CA PHE A 69 -13.87 -5.16 5.73
C PHE A 69 -13.04 -3.91 6.01
N ARG A 70 -13.21 -3.36 7.22
CA ARG A 70 -12.42 -2.25 7.73
C ARG A 70 -11.52 -2.76 8.85
N PHE A 71 -10.24 -2.43 8.79
CA PHE A 71 -9.29 -2.83 9.81
C PHE A 71 -8.27 -1.75 10.09
N ARG A 72 -7.73 -1.80 11.31
CA ARG A 72 -6.58 -1.00 11.73
C ARG A 72 -5.53 -1.89 12.36
N VAL A 73 -4.27 -1.54 12.15
CA VAL A 73 -3.10 -2.18 12.72
C VAL A 73 -2.56 -1.24 13.79
N MET A 74 -2.41 -1.76 14.99
CA MET A 74 -1.98 -0.98 16.14
C MET A 74 -0.46 -1.11 16.32
N ASP A 75 0.17 -0.10 16.90
CA ASP A 75 1.57 -0.19 17.30
C ASP A 75 1.69 -1.13 18.51
N PRO A 76 2.47 -2.22 18.45
CA PRO A 76 2.71 -3.09 19.60
C PRO A 76 3.42 -2.38 20.76
N ALA A 77 4.16 -1.29 20.50
CA ALA A 77 4.82 -0.50 21.53
C ALA A 77 3.89 0.57 22.14
N ASP A 78 2.86 1.01 21.43
CA ASP A 78 1.84 1.95 21.91
C ASP A 78 0.44 1.50 21.43
N PRO A 79 -0.35 0.82 22.29
CA PRO A 79 -1.67 0.30 21.93
C PRO A 79 -2.69 1.37 21.50
N LYS A 80 -2.40 2.67 21.70
CA LYS A 80 -3.27 3.77 21.26
C LYS A 80 -2.86 4.34 19.90
N ALA A 81 -1.65 4.03 19.43
CA ALA A 81 -1.15 4.51 18.16
C ALA A 81 -1.58 3.57 17.02
N GLU A 82 -2.19 4.14 15.98
CA GLU A 82 -2.54 3.41 14.75
C GLU A 82 -1.36 3.52 13.76
N VAL A 83 -0.84 2.37 13.32
CA VAL A 83 0.23 2.30 12.31
C VAL A 83 -0.35 2.28 10.91
N LEU A 84 -1.39 1.48 10.69
CA LEU A 84 -2.06 1.36 9.39
C LEU A 84 -3.57 1.34 9.62
N ASN A 85 -4.29 2.22 8.94
CA ASN A 85 -5.75 2.23 8.94
C ASN A 85 -6.24 1.99 7.52
N VAL A 86 -7.13 1.02 7.30
CA VAL A 86 -7.72 0.75 5.99
C VAL A 86 -9.22 0.92 6.09
N THR A 87 -9.73 1.97 5.43
CA THR A 87 -11.15 2.34 5.48
C THR A 87 -12.05 1.25 4.87
N SER A 88 -11.59 0.65 3.77
CA SER A 88 -12.26 -0.46 3.09
C SER A 88 -11.21 -1.34 2.42
N ALA A 89 -11.20 -2.61 2.75
CA ALA A 89 -10.46 -3.64 2.04
C ALA A 89 -11.46 -4.58 1.40
N SER A 90 -11.26 -4.96 0.14
CA SER A 90 -12.06 -5.98 -0.52
C SER A 90 -11.18 -7.02 -1.19
N ALA A 91 -11.63 -8.27 -1.10
CA ALA A 91 -10.97 -9.42 -1.71
C ALA A 91 -11.98 -10.20 -2.54
N ASP A 92 -11.51 -10.78 -3.64
CA ASP A 92 -12.26 -11.62 -4.56
C ASP A 92 -12.37 -13.06 -4.06
N VAL A 93 -12.78 -13.22 -2.81
CA VAL A 93 -13.00 -14.53 -2.18
C VAL A 93 -14.50 -14.81 -2.13
N SER A 94 -14.93 -15.94 -2.71
CA SER A 94 -16.33 -16.35 -2.65
C SER A 94 -16.69 -16.98 -1.30
N ALA A 95 -17.97 -17.00 -0.96
CA ALA A 95 -18.45 -17.68 0.25
C ALA A 95 -18.11 -19.20 0.25
N ALA A 96 -18.06 -19.83 -0.92
CA ALA A 96 -17.70 -21.25 -1.04
C ALA A 96 -16.21 -21.49 -0.74
N ASP A 97 -15.33 -20.57 -1.13
CA ASP A 97 -13.89 -20.64 -0.84
C ASP A 97 -13.62 -20.50 0.66
N LEU A 98 -14.38 -19.64 1.34
CA LEU A 98 -14.35 -19.52 2.81
C LEU A 98 -14.77 -20.82 3.50
N VAL A 99 -15.87 -21.46 3.04
CA VAL A 99 -16.38 -22.71 3.63
C VAL A 99 -15.44 -23.89 3.38
N THR A 100 -14.80 -23.94 2.20
CA THR A 100 -13.85 -25.01 1.84
C THR A 100 -12.43 -24.77 2.37
N GLY A 101 -12.17 -23.62 3.00
CA GLY A 101 -10.86 -23.24 3.54
C GLY A 101 -9.83 -22.86 2.48
N ARG A 102 -10.24 -22.71 1.21
CA ARG A 102 -9.36 -22.36 0.08
C ARG A 102 -9.29 -20.84 -0.12
N VAL A 103 -8.78 -20.13 0.88
CA VAL A 103 -8.73 -18.66 0.88
C VAL A 103 -7.43 -18.18 0.25
N ALA A 104 -7.41 -18.07 -1.09
CA ALA A 104 -6.31 -17.48 -1.85
C ALA A 104 -6.87 -16.44 -2.83
N PRO A 105 -7.04 -15.16 -2.40
CA PRO A 105 -7.54 -14.11 -3.29
C PRO A 105 -6.59 -13.92 -4.47
N SER A 106 -7.13 -13.62 -5.65
CA SER A 106 -6.32 -13.20 -6.80
C SER A 106 -6.08 -11.69 -6.80
N ALA A 107 -6.99 -10.93 -6.17
CA ALA A 107 -6.90 -9.49 -6.05
C ALA A 107 -7.35 -8.98 -4.66
N LEU A 108 -6.57 -8.04 -4.12
CA LEU A 108 -6.87 -7.31 -2.89
C LEU A 108 -6.96 -5.82 -3.23
N LYS A 109 -8.13 -5.21 -3.04
CA LYS A 109 -8.32 -3.76 -3.21
C LYS A 109 -8.42 -3.09 -1.84
N LEU A 110 -7.56 -2.11 -1.60
CA LEU A 110 -7.49 -1.31 -0.38
C LEU A 110 -7.87 0.12 -0.74
N SER A 111 -8.93 0.65 -0.15
CA SER A 111 -9.37 2.03 -0.36
C SER A 111 -9.22 2.82 0.95
N GLY A 112 -8.63 4.01 0.86
CA GLY A 112 -8.38 4.86 2.03
C GLY A 112 -7.42 4.20 3.02
N ALA A 113 -6.35 3.59 2.51
CA ALA A 113 -5.27 3.04 3.33
C ALA A 113 -4.36 4.17 3.80
N SER A 114 -4.26 4.38 5.11
CA SER A 114 -3.42 5.42 5.72
C SER A 114 -2.34 4.80 6.58
N LEU A 115 -1.08 5.02 6.21
CA LEU A 115 0.09 4.58 6.95
C LEU A 115 0.66 5.76 7.77
N THR A 116 0.98 5.50 9.03
CA THR A 116 1.63 6.47 9.92
C THR A 116 2.93 5.87 10.42
N LEU A 117 4.04 6.55 10.13
CA LEU A 117 5.37 6.14 10.54
C LEU A 117 5.98 7.15 11.50
N ARG A 118 6.66 6.63 12.52
CA ARG A 118 7.52 7.36 13.43
C ARG A 118 8.96 7.04 13.10
N VAL A 119 9.76 8.10 12.99
CA VAL A 119 11.17 8.01 12.65
C VAL A 119 11.96 8.74 13.71
N ALA A 120 13.05 8.14 14.16
CA ALA A 120 13.99 8.75 15.10
C ALA A 120 14.77 9.89 14.43
N PRO A 121 15.42 10.78 15.21
CA PRO A 121 16.22 11.87 14.65
C PRO A 121 17.30 11.40 13.67
N ASP A 122 17.88 10.22 13.91
CA ASP A 122 18.92 9.58 13.09
C ASP A 122 18.39 8.90 11.81
N GLY A 123 17.08 8.93 11.56
CA GLY A 123 16.46 8.28 10.42
C GLY A 123 16.04 6.83 10.64
N GLN A 124 16.28 6.26 11.83
CA GLN A 124 15.80 4.92 12.15
C GLN A 124 14.27 4.90 12.24
N VAL A 125 13.61 3.97 11.53
CA VAL A 125 12.16 3.80 11.62
C VAL A 125 11.82 3.16 12.97
N LEU A 126 11.12 3.90 13.82
CA LEU A 126 10.67 3.46 15.14
C LEU A 126 9.36 2.66 15.07
N THR A 127 8.53 2.98 14.08
CA THR A 127 7.29 2.23 13.85
C THR A 127 7.63 0.82 13.35
N PRO A 128 7.18 -0.23 14.05
CA PRO A 128 7.38 -1.59 13.58
C PRO A 128 6.61 -1.79 12.27
N LEU A 129 7.35 -2.20 11.23
CA LEU A 129 6.76 -2.52 9.94
C LEU A 129 6.40 -4.00 9.88
N PRO A 130 5.26 -4.37 9.27
CA PRO A 130 4.92 -5.77 9.08
C PRO A 130 6.00 -6.43 8.21
N PRO A 131 6.41 -7.68 8.53
CA PRO A 131 7.33 -8.41 7.68
C PRO A 131 6.69 -8.57 6.30
N LEU A 132 7.47 -8.32 5.25
CA LEU A 132 7.03 -8.62 3.89
C LEU A 132 6.68 -10.11 3.80
N PRO A 133 5.51 -10.48 3.25
CA PRO A 133 5.11 -11.87 3.14
C PRO A 133 6.14 -12.64 2.31
N GLY A 134 6.88 -13.54 2.97
CA GLY A 134 7.93 -14.37 2.38
C GLY A 134 7.47 -15.77 2.00
N GLY A 135 6.16 -15.99 1.86
CA GLY A 135 5.62 -17.32 1.60
C GLY A 135 5.80 -17.76 0.15
N SER A 136 6.02 -19.06 -0.05
CA SER A 136 6.02 -19.75 -1.35
C SER A 136 4.63 -19.82 -2.02
N GLY A 137 3.65 -19.07 -1.52
CA GLY A 137 2.28 -19.05 -2.01
C GLY A 137 2.07 -18.08 -3.18
N PRO A 138 0.91 -18.17 -3.86
CA PRO A 138 0.50 -17.15 -4.82
C PRO A 138 0.34 -15.81 -4.08
N VAL A 139 0.98 -14.77 -4.60
CA VAL A 139 0.81 -13.39 -4.13
C VAL A 139 -0.35 -12.78 -4.92
N PRO A 140 -1.34 -12.15 -4.28
CA PRO A 140 -2.42 -11.49 -4.99
C PRO A 140 -1.92 -10.20 -5.65
N THR A 141 -2.62 -9.74 -6.67
CA THR A 141 -2.53 -8.35 -7.10
C THR A 141 -3.08 -7.45 -6.01
N VAL A 142 -2.34 -6.44 -5.57
CA VAL A 142 -2.79 -5.47 -4.56
C VAL A 142 -3.04 -4.12 -5.24
N ILE A 143 -4.22 -3.56 -5.05
CA ILE A 143 -4.61 -2.26 -5.59
C ILE A 143 -4.90 -1.34 -4.41
N ILE A 144 -4.21 -0.21 -4.33
CA ILE A 144 -4.41 0.84 -3.32
C ILE A 144 -5.07 2.03 -4.01
N GLN A 145 -6.14 2.54 -3.43
CA GLN A 145 -6.88 3.70 -3.93
C GLN A 145 -7.03 4.74 -2.84
N ASN A 146 -6.77 6.01 -3.17
CA ASN A 146 -6.87 7.13 -2.23
C ASN A 146 -6.09 6.88 -0.93
N GLY A 147 -4.91 6.30 -1.03
CA GLY A 147 -4.03 6.06 0.10
C GLY A 147 -3.39 7.35 0.62
N SER A 148 -2.85 7.26 1.83
CA SER A 148 -2.03 8.31 2.43
C SER A 148 -0.88 7.73 3.24
N VAL A 149 0.20 8.48 3.31
CA VAL A 149 1.36 8.19 4.16
C VAL A 149 1.66 9.43 4.98
N SER A 150 1.84 9.28 6.29
CA SER A 150 2.31 10.33 7.17
C SER A 150 3.56 9.85 7.91
N ILE A 151 4.56 10.72 8.00
CA ILE A 151 5.84 10.43 8.64
C ILE A 151 6.12 11.54 9.64
N SER A 152 6.28 11.14 10.91
CA SER A 152 6.64 12.03 12.01
C SER A 152 8.07 11.72 12.44
N GLN A 153 8.98 12.65 12.17
CA GLN A 153 10.38 12.58 12.57
C GLN A 153 10.67 13.67 13.61
N ALA A 154 11.24 13.28 14.75
CA ALA A 154 11.57 14.24 15.80
C ALA A 154 12.57 15.30 15.28
N GLY A 155 12.29 16.57 15.59
CA GLY A 155 13.09 17.70 15.10
C GLY A 155 12.78 18.12 13.66
N ARG A 156 11.72 17.60 13.03
CA ARG A 156 11.28 17.99 11.69
C ARG A 156 9.78 18.32 11.63
N PRO A 157 9.35 19.17 10.68
CA PRO A 157 7.95 19.28 10.34
C PRO A 157 7.36 17.92 9.92
N PRO A 158 6.11 17.60 10.29
CA PRO A 158 5.45 16.38 9.83
C PRO A 158 5.36 16.33 8.31
N PHE A 159 5.68 15.17 7.74
CA PHE A 159 5.52 14.88 6.33
C PHE A 159 4.21 14.13 6.11
N ALA A 160 3.47 14.50 5.06
CA ALA A 160 2.28 13.78 4.64
C ALA A 160 2.12 13.82 3.12
N LEU A 161 1.67 12.69 2.57
CA LEU A 161 1.24 12.52 1.19
C LEU A 161 -0.16 11.90 1.15
N HIS A 162 -1.00 12.43 0.29
CA HIS A 162 -2.37 11.98 0.05
C HIS A 162 -2.59 11.66 -1.43
N GLY A 163 -3.74 11.03 -1.73
CA GLY A 163 -4.13 10.75 -3.11
C GLY A 163 -3.24 9.70 -3.78
N ILE A 164 -2.73 8.75 -2.99
CA ILE A 164 -1.85 7.67 -3.47
C ILE A 164 -2.71 6.57 -4.12
N ASN A 165 -2.45 6.28 -5.39
CA ASN A 165 -3.06 5.18 -6.12
C ASN A 165 -1.97 4.26 -6.63
N LEU A 166 -1.95 3.00 -6.18
CA LEU A 166 -0.89 2.04 -6.52
C LEU A 166 -1.47 0.71 -6.95
N LYS A 167 -0.77 0.01 -7.83
CA LYS A 167 -0.99 -1.38 -8.20
C LYS A 167 0.32 -2.15 -8.01
N LEU A 168 0.25 -3.20 -7.23
CA LEU A 168 1.30 -4.20 -7.07
C LEU A 168 0.83 -5.47 -7.77
N GLU A 169 1.54 -5.90 -8.79
CA GLU A 169 1.15 -7.04 -9.62
C GLU A 169 2.29 -8.07 -9.64
N PRO A 170 2.02 -9.32 -9.21
CA PRO A 170 2.99 -10.39 -9.35
C PRO A 170 3.23 -10.70 -10.84
N ALA A 171 4.49 -10.71 -11.26
CA ALA A 171 4.92 -11.08 -12.60
C ALA A 171 6.11 -12.06 -12.50
N GLY A 172 5.81 -13.33 -12.20
CA GLY A 172 6.84 -14.35 -11.98
C GLY A 172 7.63 -14.08 -10.69
N PRO A 173 8.97 -13.91 -10.76
CA PRO A 173 9.81 -13.67 -9.59
C PRO A 173 9.75 -12.22 -9.08
N ILE A 174 9.17 -11.30 -9.85
CA ILE A 174 9.05 -9.89 -9.49
C ILE A 174 7.62 -9.54 -9.06
N ILE A 175 7.51 -8.51 -8.24
CA ILE A 175 6.29 -7.75 -8.00
C ILE A 175 6.50 -6.41 -8.68
N ALA A 176 5.75 -6.16 -9.75
CA ALA A 176 5.74 -4.88 -10.45
C ALA A 176 4.89 -3.87 -9.67
N LEU A 177 5.44 -2.70 -9.39
CA LEU A 177 4.78 -1.56 -8.76
C LEU A 177 4.51 -0.49 -9.83
N SER A 178 3.30 0.04 -9.84
CA SER A 178 2.92 1.14 -10.71
C SER A 178 1.85 2.00 -10.05
N GLY A 179 1.76 3.28 -10.43
CA GLY A 179 0.67 4.13 -9.98
C GLY A 179 0.98 5.62 -10.06
N ASP A 180 0.23 6.38 -9.30
CA ASP A 180 0.29 7.83 -9.24
C ASP A 180 0.03 8.34 -7.82
N VAL A 181 0.48 9.57 -7.57
CA VAL A 181 0.14 10.34 -6.39
C VAL A 181 -0.35 11.70 -6.85
N ASN A 182 -1.52 12.11 -6.38
CA ASN A 182 -2.04 13.45 -6.64
C ASN A 182 -2.30 14.14 -5.30
N ASP A 183 -1.27 14.83 -4.81
CA ASP A 183 -1.30 15.48 -3.51
C ASP A 183 -1.50 17.01 -3.67
N PRO A 184 -2.38 17.65 -2.87
CA PRO A 184 -2.60 19.09 -2.96
C PRO A 184 -1.36 19.94 -2.71
N LYS A 185 -0.42 19.48 -1.88
CA LYS A 185 0.83 20.19 -1.55
C LYS A 185 1.96 19.79 -2.49
N TRP A 186 2.14 18.49 -2.72
CA TRP A 186 3.28 17.96 -3.49
C TRP A 186 3.03 17.85 -5.00
N GLY A 187 1.79 18.04 -5.45
CA GLY A 187 1.40 17.94 -6.85
C GLY A 187 1.28 16.50 -7.34
N ALA A 188 1.36 16.34 -8.66
CA ALA A 188 1.24 15.05 -9.32
C ALA A 188 2.59 14.35 -9.47
N TRP A 189 2.62 13.07 -9.12
CA TRP A 189 3.76 12.17 -9.26
C TRP A 189 3.33 10.86 -9.92
N THR A 190 4.21 10.28 -10.73
CA THR A 190 4.10 8.92 -11.25
C THR A 190 4.99 8.00 -10.43
N VAL A 191 4.52 6.81 -10.10
CA VAL A 191 5.27 5.81 -9.33
C VAL A 191 5.47 4.57 -10.20
N ARG A 192 6.70 4.05 -10.21
CA ARG A 192 7.06 2.78 -10.84
C ARG A 192 8.05 2.04 -9.97
N GLY A 193 8.14 0.73 -10.11
CA GLY A 193 9.13 -0.03 -9.38
C GLY A 193 9.00 -1.52 -9.58
N GLU A 194 9.97 -2.25 -9.06
CA GLU A 194 10.01 -3.69 -9.10
C GLU A 194 10.66 -4.20 -7.82
N VAL A 195 10.10 -5.28 -7.26
CA VAL A 195 10.66 -5.97 -6.10
C VAL A 195 10.80 -7.45 -6.43
N LEU A 196 12.02 -7.98 -6.30
CA LEU A 196 12.29 -9.41 -6.37
C LEU A 196 11.76 -10.08 -5.10
N ARG A 197 10.88 -11.08 -5.28
CA ARG A 197 10.17 -11.73 -4.16
C ARG A 197 11.12 -12.47 -3.22
N ASP A 198 12.09 -13.17 -3.78
CA ASP A 198 12.95 -14.09 -3.02
C ASP A 198 13.99 -13.33 -2.20
N THR A 199 14.64 -12.35 -2.84
CA THR A 199 15.70 -11.55 -2.21
C THR A 199 15.17 -10.32 -1.49
N ARG A 200 13.91 -9.93 -1.75
CA ARG A 200 13.29 -8.68 -1.27
C ARG A 200 14.06 -7.43 -1.64
N THR A 201 14.84 -7.51 -2.71
CA THR A 201 15.58 -6.39 -3.29
C THR A 201 14.77 -5.77 -4.41
N GLY A 202 14.96 -4.49 -4.66
CA GLY A 202 14.16 -3.83 -5.68
C GLY A 202 14.45 -2.36 -5.79
N TRP A 203 13.62 -1.68 -6.56
CA TRP A 203 13.67 -0.24 -6.69
C TRP A 203 12.27 0.33 -6.86
N VAL A 204 12.11 1.58 -6.45
CA VAL A 204 10.94 2.42 -6.69
C VAL A 204 11.43 3.75 -7.23
N GLU A 205 10.77 4.24 -8.26
CA GLU A 205 11.02 5.52 -8.89
C GLU A 205 9.75 6.37 -8.81
N LEU A 206 9.93 7.61 -8.38
CA LEU A 206 8.90 8.64 -8.35
C LEU A 206 9.32 9.76 -9.29
N GLU A 207 8.47 10.09 -10.26
CA GLU A 207 8.70 11.15 -11.22
C GLU A 207 7.62 12.23 -11.09
N SER A 208 8.02 13.48 -10.99
CA SER A 208 7.14 14.62 -11.19
C SER A 208 7.74 15.56 -12.22
N ARG A 209 6.90 16.05 -13.14
CA ARG A 209 7.33 17.05 -14.13
C ARG A 209 7.35 18.47 -13.57
N ASN A 210 6.74 18.67 -12.41
CA ASN A 210 6.47 19.99 -11.86
C ASN A 210 6.35 19.92 -10.33
N ALA A 211 7.30 19.28 -9.67
CA ALA A 211 7.33 19.18 -8.21
C ALA A 211 7.60 20.56 -7.58
N PRO A 212 6.91 20.92 -6.50
CA PRO A 212 7.23 22.12 -5.73
C PRO A 212 8.59 21.94 -5.03
N LEU A 213 9.44 22.95 -5.11
CA LEU A 213 10.75 22.99 -4.41
C LEU A 213 10.79 24.10 -3.36
N ASP A 214 9.65 24.36 -2.72
CA ASP A 214 9.53 25.30 -1.61
C ASP A 214 10.37 24.84 -0.40
N ALA A 215 11.19 25.74 0.17
CA ALA A 215 12.11 25.38 1.25
C ALA A 215 11.41 24.84 2.51
N PRO A 216 10.34 25.46 3.03
CA PRO A 216 9.51 24.87 4.10
C PRO A 216 9.00 23.47 3.78
N LEU A 217 8.56 23.23 2.53
CA LEU A 217 8.09 21.91 2.11
C LEU A 217 9.23 20.89 2.04
N LEU A 218 10.37 21.25 1.46
CA LEU A 218 11.56 20.40 1.38
C LEU A 218 12.14 20.06 2.76
N ALA A 219 12.06 20.98 3.73
CA ALA A 219 12.46 20.73 5.11
C ALA A 219 11.64 19.62 5.80
N SER A 220 10.44 19.32 5.30
CA SER A 220 9.62 18.21 5.79
C SER A 220 10.01 16.84 5.23
N VAL A 221 10.83 16.77 4.17
CA VAL A 221 11.22 15.49 3.54
C VAL A 221 11.97 14.64 4.57
N PRO A 222 11.52 13.40 4.84
CA PRO A 222 12.18 12.51 5.78
C PRO A 222 13.42 11.85 5.16
N PHE A 223 14.27 11.27 6.01
CA PHE A 223 15.45 10.47 5.60
C PHE A 223 16.54 11.20 4.80
N VAL A 224 16.50 12.54 4.75
CA VAL A 224 17.54 13.37 4.12
C VAL A 224 18.17 14.32 5.15
N PRO A 225 19.46 14.66 5.07
CA PRO A 225 20.07 15.66 5.96
C PRO A 225 19.30 16.99 5.98
N GLN A 226 19.22 17.67 7.12
CA GLN A 226 18.45 18.93 7.24
C GLN A 226 18.99 20.05 6.34
N ASN A 227 20.31 20.07 6.15
CA ASN A 227 21.02 21.03 5.33
C ASN A 227 21.09 20.66 3.85
N LEU A 228 20.50 19.52 3.44
CA LEU A 228 20.59 19.06 2.05
C LEU A 228 20.04 20.09 1.05
N PHE A 229 19.01 20.83 1.46
CA PHE A 229 18.30 21.76 0.59
C PHE A 229 18.76 23.20 0.73
N ASP A 230 19.75 23.50 1.59
CA ASP A 230 20.27 24.86 1.78
C ASP A 230 20.86 25.43 0.48
N GLU A 231 21.37 24.55 -0.39
CA GLU A 231 21.96 24.90 -1.68
C GLU A 231 20.97 24.79 -2.86
N VAL A 232 19.74 24.29 -2.64
CA VAL A 232 18.72 24.23 -3.69
C VAL A 232 18.21 25.65 -3.96
N MET A 233 18.87 26.31 -4.91
CA MET A 233 18.54 27.68 -5.30
C MET A 233 17.12 27.78 -5.86
N SER A 234 16.29 28.56 -5.15
CA SER A 234 15.03 29.24 -5.54
C SER A 234 14.54 28.93 -6.96
N THR A 235 13.95 27.75 -7.14
CA THR A 235 13.08 27.49 -8.27
C THR A 235 11.76 27.06 -7.66
N ASP A 236 10.66 27.75 -7.92
CA ASP A 236 9.39 27.40 -7.25
C ASP A 236 8.97 25.95 -7.57
N ARG A 237 9.27 25.49 -8.79
CA ARG A 237 8.96 24.13 -9.27
C ARG A 237 9.99 23.61 -10.28
N ALA A 238 10.21 22.30 -10.29
CA ALA A 238 11.08 21.64 -11.27
C ALA A 238 10.61 20.22 -11.62
N ALA A 239 11.19 19.63 -12.66
CA ALA A 239 11.05 18.20 -12.88
C ALA A 239 11.99 17.46 -11.92
N VAL A 240 11.47 16.44 -11.23
CA VAL A 240 12.18 15.69 -10.20
C VAL A 240 11.97 14.20 -10.42
N VAL A 241 13.07 13.45 -10.35
CA VAL A 241 13.07 11.99 -10.32
C VAL A 241 13.72 11.55 -9.02
N VAL A 242 13.01 10.77 -8.22
CA VAL A 242 13.52 10.14 -7.00
C VAL A 242 13.54 8.65 -7.23
N ARG A 243 14.70 8.01 -7.10
CA ARG A 243 14.85 6.57 -7.17
C ARG A 243 15.34 6.05 -5.82
N LEU A 244 14.57 5.16 -5.23
CA LEU A 244 14.89 4.45 -4.02
C LEU A 244 15.21 3.01 -4.39
N SER A 245 16.41 2.53 -4.05
CA SER A 245 16.78 1.13 -4.26
C SER A 245 16.96 0.43 -2.91
N VAL A 246 16.50 -0.82 -2.80
CA VAL A 246 16.66 -1.65 -1.60
C VAL A 246 17.66 -2.76 -1.91
N SER A 247 18.78 -2.78 -1.18
CA SER A 247 19.82 -3.80 -1.31
C SER A 247 19.46 -5.11 -0.60
N SER A 248 20.24 -6.17 -0.81
CA SER A 248 20.08 -7.45 -0.10
C SER A 248 20.24 -7.30 1.41
N ASP A 249 21.06 -6.33 1.83
CA ASP A 249 21.32 -6.00 3.24
C ASP A 249 20.21 -5.13 3.83
N ARG A 250 19.18 -4.81 3.03
CA ARG A 250 18.03 -3.95 3.35
C ARG A 250 18.37 -2.48 3.56
N ASP A 251 19.52 -2.05 3.05
CA ASP A 251 19.85 -0.64 2.97
C ASP A 251 19.00 0.02 1.90
N VAL A 252 18.47 1.20 2.23
CA VAL A 252 17.74 2.05 1.29
C VAL A 252 18.71 3.06 0.71
N LEU A 253 18.94 2.99 -0.59
CA LEU A 253 19.85 3.87 -1.32
C LEU A 253 19.02 4.88 -2.14
N PRO A 254 18.92 6.13 -1.68
CA PRO A 254 18.25 7.18 -2.44
C PRO A 254 19.17 7.76 -3.52
N ALA A 255 18.59 8.02 -4.68
CA ALA A 255 19.17 8.85 -5.72
C ALA A 255 18.10 9.85 -6.16
N VAL A 256 18.45 11.14 -6.19
CA VAL A 256 17.52 12.18 -6.63
C VAL A 256 18.15 12.92 -7.78
N GLU A 257 17.36 13.19 -8.81
CA GLU A 257 17.71 14.00 -9.96
C GLU A 257 16.68 15.13 -10.07
N ILE A 258 17.18 16.36 -10.09
CA ILE A 258 16.37 17.57 -10.26
C ILE A 258 16.75 18.17 -11.60
N ARG A 259 15.80 18.19 -12.53
CA ARG A 259 15.93 18.81 -13.85
C ARG A 259 15.27 20.18 -13.81
N GLN A 260 16.09 21.22 -13.85
CA GLN A 260 15.63 22.59 -13.92
C GLN A 260 15.66 23.06 -15.37
N THR A 261 14.52 23.49 -15.90
CA THR A 261 14.48 24.25 -17.15
C THR A 261 14.58 25.73 -16.83
N ARG A 262 15.77 26.32 -16.97
CA ARG A 262 15.94 27.79 -16.87
C ARG A 262 15.77 28.40 -18.25
N ARG A 263 15.25 29.62 -18.33
CA ARG A 263 15.28 30.40 -19.58
C ARG A 263 16.33 31.49 -19.46
N ILE A 264 17.40 31.39 -20.23
CA ILE A 264 18.43 32.42 -20.34
C ILE A 264 18.21 33.12 -21.68
N PHE A 265 17.86 34.41 -21.65
CA PHE A 265 17.48 35.18 -22.85
C PHE A 265 16.37 34.53 -23.70
N GLY A 266 15.42 33.85 -23.06
CA GLY A 266 14.33 33.13 -23.74
C GLY A 266 14.71 31.75 -24.27
N ILE A 267 15.98 31.35 -24.19
CA ILE A 267 16.46 30.03 -24.58
C ILE A 267 16.36 29.09 -23.37
N PRO A 268 15.70 27.92 -23.49
CA PRO A 268 15.70 26.92 -22.42
C PRO A 268 17.11 26.32 -22.28
N VAL A 269 17.66 26.43 -21.08
CA VAL A 269 18.89 25.76 -20.65
C VAL A 269 18.48 24.79 -19.55
N GLU A 270 18.73 23.50 -19.78
CA GLU A 270 18.48 22.47 -18.78
C GLU A 270 19.72 22.35 -17.88
N ALA A 271 19.51 22.50 -16.58
CA ALA A 271 20.51 22.16 -15.58
C ALA A 271 20.01 20.93 -14.83
N THR A 272 20.79 19.85 -14.84
CA THR A 272 20.47 18.64 -14.09
C THR A 272 21.35 18.58 -12.85
N ILE A 273 20.73 18.46 -11.68
CA ILE A 273 21.42 18.32 -10.40
C ILE A 273 21.13 16.94 -9.86
N ARG A 274 22.16 16.18 -9.50
CA ARG A 274 22.02 14.84 -8.92
C ARG A 274 22.51 14.82 -7.48
N LEU A 275 21.73 14.18 -6.61
CA LEU A 275 22.18 13.76 -5.29
C LEU A 275 23.13 12.57 -5.43
N ALA A 276 24.40 12.80 -5.08
CA ALA A 276 25.43 11.77 -5.03
C ALA A 276 25.72 11.42 -3.56
N PRO A 277 25.65 10.13 -3.18
CA PRO A 277 26.11 9.70 -1.85
C PRO A 277 27.63 9.89 -1.74
N THR A 278 28.09 10.37 -0.58
CA THR A 278 29.50 10.39 -0.18
C THR A 278 29.73 9.44 1.00
N SER A 279 30.97 9.30 1.49
CA SER A 279 31.28 8.41 2.63
C SER A 279 30.48 8.76 3.88
N ASP A 280 30.15 10.04 4.08
CA ASP A 280 29.58 10.57 5.33
C ASP A 280 28.34 11.45 5.12
N SER A 281 27.92 11.71 3.87
CA SER A 281 26.83 12.64 3.55
C SER A 281 26.26 12.45 2.14
N TYR A 282 25.47 13.42 1.67
CA TYR A 282 25.03 13.57 0.29
C TYR A 282 25.45 14.94 -0.23
N LEU A 283 25.87 15.00 -1.50
CA LEU A 283 26.19 16.25 -2.19
C LEU A 283 25.34 16.41 -3.45
N LEU A 284 24.94 17.64 -3.74
CA LEU A 284 24.32 18.01 -5.00
C LEU A 284 25.41 18.25 -6.04
N VAL A 285 25.48 17.39 -7.05
CA VAL A 285 26.47 17.47 -8.12
C VAL A 285 25.76 17.90 -9.41
N PRO A 286 26.17 19.02 -10.04
CA PRO A 286 25.67 19.38 -11.35
C PRO A 286 26.16 18.35 -12.39
N LEU A 287 25.24 17.88 -13.23
CA LEU A 287 25.56 17.06 -14.39
C LEU A 287 25.72 17.98 -15.62
N PRO A 288 26.74 17.73 -16.47
CA PRO A 288 26.97 18.51 -17.69
C PRO A 288 25.87 18.31 -18.74
#